data_AF-A0A917EYI0-F1
#
_entry.id   AF-A0A917EYI0-F1
#
_cell.length_a   1.000
_cell.length_b   1.000
_cell.length_c   1.000
_cell.angle_alpha   90.00
_cell.angle_beta   90.00
_cell.angle_gamma   90.00
#
_symmetry.space_group_name_H-M   'P 1'
#
loop_
_entity.id
_entity.type
_entity.pdbx_description
1 polymer ?
#
loop_
_entity_poly.entity_id
_entity_poly.type
_entity_poly.pdbx_seq_one_letter_code
_entity_poly.pdbx_strand_id
1 'polypeptide(L)'
;MKMSKKTGDILLSHGTLDHSIYYSNELTGNQGTMGILNLFELEEDEELMLGQSVFKDEDHYYEVMKKTGSNDMIAYLNQHIKDIIEMDKVISSKFRLV
;
A
#
# COMPACT_ATOMS: atom_id res chain seq x y z
N MET A 1 -11.21 2.71 5.12
CA MET A 1 -10.94 1.93 6.36
C MET A 1 -11.27 0.43 6.27
N LYS A 2 -12.52 0.01 6.05
CA LYS A 2 -12.87 -1.44 6.02
C LYS A 2 -12.20 -2.22 4.87
N MET A 3 -12.01 -1.59 3.71
CA MET A 3 -11.37 -2.24 2.55
C MET A 3 -9.87 -2.45 2.74
N SER A 4 -9.15 -1.43 3.20
CA SER A 4 -7.70 -1.51 3.39
C SER A 4 -7.30 -2.59 4.40
N LYS A 5 -8.05 -2.73 5.50
CA LYS A 5 -7.87 -3.84 6.45
C LYS A 5 -8.14 -5.22 5.82
N LYS A 6 -9.19 -5.35 5.01
CA LYS A 6 -9.50 -6.59 4.29
C LYS A 6 -8.41 -6.98 3.31
N THR A 7 -7.82 -6.02 2.59
CA THR A 7 -6.70 -6.30 1.68
C THR A 7 -5.48 -6.82 2.45
N GLY A 8 -5.19 -6.24 3.63
CA GLY A 8 -4.17 -6.76 4.53
C GLY A 8 -4.43 -8.17 5.02
N ASP A 9 -5.67 -8.46 5.45
CA ASP A 9 -6.06 -9.80 5.90
C ASP A 9 -5.90 -10.85 4.79
N ILE A 10 -6.21 -10.49 3.53
CA ILE A 10 -5.99 -11.36 2.37
C ILE A 10 -4.50 -11.60 2.16
N LEU A 11 -3.66 -10.57 2.18
CA LEU A 11 -2.22 -10.73 1.96
C LEU A 11 -1.61 -11.64 3.04
N LEU A 12 -1.97 -11.41 4.30
CA LEU A 12 -1.57 -12.24 5.43
C LEU A 12 -2.03 -13.69 5.25
N SER A 13 -3.29 -13.91 4.84
CA SER A 13 -3.81 -15.27 4.62
C SER A 13 -3.12 -16.01 3.47
N HIS A 14 -2.46 -15.30 2.56
CA HIS A 14 -1.73 -15.88 1.43
C HIS A 14 -0.22 -16.00 1.68
N GLY A 15 0.25 -15.60 2.86
CA GLY A 15 1.58 -15.89 3.37
C GLY A 15 2.49 -14.69 3.58
N THR A 16 2.03 -13.44 3.41
CA THR A 16 2.88 -12.30 3.79
C THR A 16 3.23 -12.38 5.28
N LEU A 17 4.45 -11.96 5.64
CA LEU A 17 4.91 -11.99 7.02
C LEU A 17 4.23 -10.91 7.87
N ASP A 18 4.00 -9.75 7.26
CA ASP A 18 3.26 -8.65 7.86
C ASP A 18 2.59 -7.81 6.78
N HIS A 19 1.51 -7.13 7.16
CA HIS A 19 0.90 -6.08 6.35
C HIS A 19 0.39 -4.97 7.27
N SER A 20 0.95 -3.78 7.10
CA SER A 20 0.64 -2.61 7.92
C SER A 20 0.21 -1.44 7.05
N ILE A 21 -0.74 -0.66 7.56
CA ILE A 21 -1.24 0.55 6.92
C ILE A 21 -1.07 1.71 7.89
N TYR A 22 -0.40 2.75 7.41
CA TYR A 22 -0.08 3.94 8.17
C TYR A 22 -0.84 5.13 7.58
N TYR A 23 -1.41 5.93 8.48
CA TYR A 23 -2.03 7.20 8.15
C TYR A 23 -1.03 8.32 8.38
N SER A 24 -1.08 9.33 7.51
CA SER A 24 -0.23 10.49 7.64
C SER A 24 -0.71 11.41 8.76
N ASN A 25 0.16 11.72 9.72
CA ASN A 25 -0.10 12.75 10.73
C ASN A 25 0.61 14.08 10.41
N GLU A 26 1.77 14.02 9.77
CA GLU A 26 2.56 15.18 9.37
C GLU A 26 3.28 14.83 8.06
N LEU A 27 3.03 15.60 7.00
CA LEU A 27 3.57 15.35 5.66
C LEU A 27 4.56 16.42 5.21
N THR A 28 4.67 17.50 5.98
CA THR A 28 5.61 18.59 5.76
C THR A 28 6.98 18.22 6.29
N GLY A 29 8.04 18.64 5.59
CA GLY A 29 9.40 18.44 6.06
C GLY A 29 9.71 19.31 7.27
N ASN A 30 10.60 18.84 8.14
CA ASN A 30 11.09 19.61 9.27
C ASN A 30 12.64 19.70 9.24
N GLN A 31 13.20 20.66 9.98
CA GLN A 31 14.66 20.75 10.18
C GLN A 31 15.51 20.77 8.88
N GLY A 32 15.00 21.45 7.83
CA GLY A 32 15.70 21.56 6.55
C GLY A 32 15.58 20.33 5.63
N THR A 33 14.71 19.38 5.98
CA THR A 33 14.39 18.22 5.12
C THR A 33 13.19 18.50 4.22
N MET A 34 13.08 17.73 3.14
CA MET A 34 11.88 17.71 2.30
C MET A 34 10.81 16.82 2.93
N GLY A 35 9.57 17.30 2.88
CA GLY A 35 8.40 16.54 3.22
C GLY A 35 7.89 15.73 2.05
N ILE A 36 6.92 14.89 2.34
CA ILE A 36 6.23 14.08 1.36
C ILE A 36 5.39 14.95 0.39
N LEU A 37 4.79 16.06 0.88
CA LEU A 37 4.07 17.01 0.02
C LEU A 37 4.96 17.74 -1.01
N ASN A 38 6.28 17.60 -0.92
CA ASN A 38 7.18 18.10 -1.97
C ASN A 38 7.23 17.18 -3.20
N LEU A 39 6.71 15.95 -3.09
CA LEU A 39 6.71 14.96 -4.16
C LEU A 39 5.35 14.81 -4.84
N PHE A 40 4.26 15.20 -4.15
CA PHE A 40 2.90 15.10 -4.65
C PHE A 40 1.98 16.11 -3.96
N GLU A 41 1.00 16.60 -4.73
CA GLU A 41 -0.05 17.48 -4.25
C GLU A 41 -1.23 16.64 -3.74
N LEU A 42 -1.75 16.99 -2.56
CA LEU A 42 -2.98 16.45 -2.02
C LEU A 42 -4.03 17.55 -2.02
N GLU A 43 -5.23 17.23 -2.50
CA GLU A 43 -6.40 18.10 -2.38
C GLU A 43 -6.92 18.11 -0.93
N GLU A 44 -7.76 19.10 -0.58
CA GLU A 44 -8.25 19.28 0.80
C GLU A 44 -9.09 18.10 1.32
N ASP A 45 -9.71 17.32 0.44
CA ASP A 45 -10.52 16.15 0.75
C ASP A 45 -9.78 14.81 0.57
N GLU A 46 -8.48 14.86 0.24
CA GLU A 46 -7.63 13.68 0.11
C GLU A 46 -6.83 13.41 1.39
N GLU A 47 -6.59 12.13 1.67
CA GLU A 47 -5.74 11.68 2.78
C GLU A 47 -4.65 10.73 2.26
N LEU A 48 -3.39 10.96 2.67
CA LEU A 48 -2.31 10.07 2.29
C LEU A 48 -2.28 8.83 3.19
N MET A 49 -2.21 7.67 2.53
CA MET A 49 -2.02 6.38 3.20
C MET A 49 -0.74 5.69 2.71
N LEU A 50 0.00 5.08 3.62
CA LEU A 50 1.15 4.24 3.29
C LEU A 50 0.85 2.79 3.65
N GLY A 51 0.90 1.91 2.65
CA GLY A 51 0.79 0.46 2.84
C GLY A 51 2.17 -0.20 2.77
N GLN A 52 2.47 -1.05 3.73
CA GLN A 52 3.69 -1.86 3.74
C GLN A 52 3.32 -3.34 3.84
N SER A 53 3.94 -4.17 2.98
CA SER A 53 3.84 -5.62 3.08
C SER A 53 5.25 -6.21 3.20
N VAL A 54 5.43 -7.12 4.15
CA VAL A 54 6.73 -7.75 4.43
C VAL A 54 6.72 -9.19 3.91
N PHE A 55 7.81 -9.55 3.22
CA PHE A 55 8.03 -10.87 2.65
C PHE A 55 9.37 -11.39 3.13
N LYS A 56 9.52 -12.72 3.21
CA LYS A 56 10.75 -13.39 3.61
C LYS A 56 11.93 -13.04 2.69
N ASP A 57 11.70 -13.15 1.39
CA ASP A 57 12.65 -12.90 0.30
C ASP A 57 11.86 -12.61 -1.00
N GLU A 58 12.59 -12.37 -2.09
CA GLU A 58 12.00 -12.03 -3.39
C GLU A 58 11.21 -13.21 -4.00
N ASP A 59 11.69 -14.44 -3.85
CA ASP A 59 10.99 -15.63 -4.35
C ASP A 59 9.65 -15.79 -3.63
N HIS A 60 9.65 -15.65 -2.31
CA HIS A 60 8.44 -15.68 -1.50
C HIS A 60 7.44 -14.58 -1.91
N TYR A 61 7.92 -13.38 -2.27
CA TYR A 61 7.05 -12.33 -2.83
C TYR A 61 6.30 -12.83 -4.08
N TYR A 62 7.01 -13.41 -5.05
CA TYR A 62 6.36 -13.87 -6.29
C TYR A 62 5.41 -15.03 -6.05
N GLU A 63 5.75 -15.94 -5.13
CA GLU A 63 4.86 -17.03 -4.73
C GLU A 63 3.56 -16.52 -4.11
N VAL A 64 3.64 -15.57 -3.17
CA VAL A 64 2.47 -14.95 -2.56
C VAL A 64 1.65 -14.24 -3.63
N MET A 65 2.27 -13.38 -4.44
CA MET A 65 1.57 -12.60 -5.46
C MET A 65 0.89 -13.45 -6.53
N LYS A 66 1.46 -14.61 -6.89
CA LYS A 66 0.80 -15.57 -7.79
C LYS A 66 -0.49 -16.14 -7.19
N LYS A 67 -0.49 -16.41 -5.88
CA LYS A 67 -1.66 -16.89 -5.15
C LYS A 67 -2.71 -15.79 -4.95
N THR A 68 -2.30 -14.54 -4.75
CA THR A 68 -3.24 -13.42 -4.59
C THR A 68 -3.79 -12.90 -5.92
N GLY A 69 -3.01 -12.92 -7.01
CA GLY A 69 -3.46 -12.49 -8.34
C GLY A 69 -4.54 -13.38 -8.96
N SER A 70 -4.76 -14.57 -8.42
CA SER A 70 -5.83 -15.51 -8.80
C SER A 70 -7.06 -15.41 -7.90
N ASN A 71 -7.08 -14.47 -6.94
CA ASN A 71 -8.19 -14.29 -6.01
C ASN A 71 -9.18 -13.24 -6.53
N ASP A 72 -10.38 -13.68 -6.91
CA ASP A 72 -11.49 -12.84 -7.38
C ASP A 72 -11.81 -11.68 -6.42
N MET A 73 -11.53 -11.86 -5.12
CA MET A 73 -11.75 -10.83 -4.11
C MET A 73 -10.77 -9.66 -4.24
N ILE A 74 -9.52 -9.88 -4.68
CA ILE A 74 -8.57 -8.79 -4.97
C ILE A 74 -8.94 -8.08 -6.27
N ALA A 75 -9.39 -8.81 -7.30
CA ALA A 75 -9.89 -8.19 -8.52
C ALA A 75 -11.11 -7.29 -8.23
N TYR A 76 -12.06 -7.79 -7.42
CA TYR A 76 -13.22 -7.03 -6.95
C TYR A 76 -12.84 -5.82 -6.09
N LEU A 77 -11.92 -5.98 -5.13
CA LEU A 77 -11.39 -4.88 -4.32
C LEU A 77 -10.68 -3.84 -5.20
N ASN A 78 -9.85 -4.26 -6.15
CA ASN A 78 -9.19 -3.37 -7.09
C ASN A 78 -10.19 -2.60 -7.95
N GLN A 79 -11.32 -3.19 -8.31
CA GLN A 79 -12.36 -2.53 -9.09
C GLN A 79 -13.05 -1.43 -8.28
N HIS A 80 -13.31 -1.66 -6.99
CA HIS A 80 -13.90 -0.65 -6.10
C HIS A 80 -12.88 0.35 -5.53
N ILE A 81 -11.60 -0.01 -5.47
CA ILE A 81 -10.52 0.88 -5.02
C ILE A 81 -10.25 1.98 -6.05
N LYS A 82 -10.39 1.69 -7.35
CA LYS A 82 -10.21 2.67 -8.43
C LYS A 82 -11.16 3.86 -8.35
N ASP A 83 -12.33 3.69 -7.72
CA ASP A 83 -13.32 4.76 -7.57
C ASP A 83 -13.04 5.62 -6.32
N ILE A 84 -12.09 5.23 -5.47
CA ILE A 84 -11.80 5.84 -4.16
C ILE A 84 -10.35 6.34 -4.09
N ILE A 85 -9.44 5.75 -4.87
CA ILE A 85 -8.02 6.10 -4.89
C ILE A 85 -7.66 6.61 -6.28
N GLU A 86 -7.01 7.76 -6.32
CA GLU A 86 -6.41 8.31 -7.54
C GLU A 86 -5.21 7.46 -7.97
N MET A 87 -5.45 6.53 -8.89
CA MET A 87 -4.49 5.49 -9.28
C MET A 87 -3.21 6.03 -9.95
N ASP A 88 -3.30 7.19 -10.59
CA ASP A 88 -2.17 7.90 -11.20
C ASP A 88 -1.23 8.53 -10.15
N LYS A 89 -1.74 8.81 -8.95
CA LYS A 89 -0.96 9.25 -7.80
C LYS A 89 -0.36 8.09 -6.97
N VAL A 90 -0.68 6.83 -7.27
CA VAL A 90 -0.17 5.67 -6.51
C VAL A 90 1.30 5.39 -6.85
N ILE A 91 2.16 5.48 -5.84
CA ILE A 91 3.58 5.11 -5.93
C ILE A 91 3.78 3.74 -5.26
N SER A 92 4.49 2.84 -5.94
CA SER A 92 4.84 1.51 -5.41
C SER A 92 6.33 1.24 -5.61
N SER A 93 6.96 0.64 -4.61
CA SER A 93 8.39 0.30 -4.65
C SER A 93 8.67 -0.91 -3.76
N LYS A 94 9.79 -1.59 -4.04
CA LYS A 94 10.26 -2.76 -3.29
C LYS A 94 11.64 -2.47 -2.73
N PHE A 95 11.85 -2.91 -1.49
CA PHE A 95 13.11 -2.69 -0.77
C PHE A 95 13.61 -4.02 -0.23
N ARG A 96 14.95 -4.14 -0.14
CA ARG A 96 15.62 -5.26 0.51
C ARG A 96 16.33 -4.73 1.75
N LEU A 97 16.19 -5.44 2.88
CA LEU A 97 16.99 -5.18 4.07
C LEU A 97 18.46 -5.49 3.76
N VAL A 98 19.34 -4.53 4.08
CA VAL A 98 20.79 -4.67 3.96
C VAL A 98 21.37 -5.14 5.27
#